data_AF-A0A183DBN8-F1
#
_entry.id   AF-A0A183DBN8-F1
#
_cell.length_a   1.000
_cell.length_b   1.000
_cell.length_c   1.000
_cell.angle_alpha   90.00
_cell.angle_beta   90.00
_cell.angle_gamma   90.00
#
_symmetry.space_group_name_H-M   'P 1'
#
loop_
_entity.id
_entity.type
_entity.pdbx_description
1 polymer ?
#
loop_
_entity_poly.entity_id
_entity_poly.type
_entity_poly.pdbx_seq_one_letter_code
_entity_poly.pdbx_strand_id
1 'polypeptide(L)'
;MTFISLYKFGEVVSIVLWEENWRPDSYYDKIAENRRRGLHTLCLLDIKTKEQSVNDMMKGREVYLPPKYMTCAEAAKQLLEIAEKKQSEGIEPGKS
;
A
#
# COMPACT_ATOMS: atom_id res chain seq x y z
N MET A 1 12.96 4.49 -17.53
CA MET A 1 13.23 3.28 -18.34
C MET A 1 13.68 2.17 -17.39
N THR A 2 12.76 1.38 -16.84
CA THR A 2 13.12 0.29 -15.92
C THR A 2 13.44 -0.95 -16.75
N PHE A 3 14.72 -1.15 -17.10
CA PHE A 3 15.17 -2.40 -17.69
C PHE A 3 15.30 -3.44 -16.56
N ILE A 4 14.18 -4.05 -16.21
CA ILE A 4 14.07 -5.12 -15.22
C ILE A 4 13.48 -6.31 -15.97
N SER A 5 14.13 -7.47 -15.88
CA SER A 5 13.64 -8.67 -16.55
C SER A 5 12.27 -9.05 -15.99
N LEU A 6 11.25 -9.14 -16.87
CA LEU A 6 9.88 -9.53 -16.50
C LEU A 6 9.82 -10.90 -15.82
N TYR A 7 10.75 -11.80 -16.14
CA TYR A 7 10.88 -13.13 -15.52
C TYR A 7 11.31 -13.10 -14.04
N LYS A 8 11.80 -11.96 -13.56
CA LYS A 8 12.20 -11.78 -12.16
C LYS A 8 11.11 -11.15 -11.31
N PHE A 9 9.88 -10.97 -11.81
CA PHE A 9 8.77 -10.48 -10.99
C PHE A 9 8.09 -11.62 -10.22
N GLY A 10 7.86 -11.39 -8.93
CA GLY A 10 7.08 -12.26 -8.06
C GLY A 10 5.61 -11.86 -8.03
N GLU A 11 4.93 -12.17 -6.93
CA GLU A 11 3.52 -11.83 -6.75
C GLU A 11 3.31 -10.30 -6.79
N VAL A 12 2.31 -9.83 -7.54
CA VAL A 12 1.92 -8.41 -7.58
C VAL A 12 1.17 -8.08 -6.28
N VAL A 13 1.45 -6.90 -5.70
CA VAL A 13 0.84 -6.46 -4.44
C VAL A 13 0.06 -5.17 -4.64
N SER A 14 -1.06 -5.05 -3.93
CA SER A 14 -1.85 -3.82 -3.86
C SER A 14 -1.66 -3.16 -2.50
N ILE A 15 -1.10 -1.95 -2.48
CA ILE A 15 -0.90 -1.15 -1.27
C ILE A 15 -2.13 -0.28 -1.08
N VAL A 16 -2.88 -0.55 -0.03
CA VAL A 16 -4.12 0.15 0.31
C VAL A 16 -3.85 1.36 1.19
N LEU A 17 -4.61 2.44 1.00
CA LEU A 17 -4.48 3.62 1.84
C LEU A 17 -4.97 3.31 3.26
N TRP A 18 -4.23 3.79 4.26
CA TRP A 18 -4.60 3.61 5.65
C TRP A 18 -5.65 4.64 6.05
N GLU A 19 -6.66 4.16 6.76
CA GLU A 19 -7.67 4.98 7.42
C GLU A 19 -7.44 4.95 8.94
N GLU A 20 -8.11 5.84 9.68
CA GLU A 20 -7.94 5.94 11.14
C GLU A 20 -8.17 4.60 11.86
N ASN A 21 -9.18 3.84 11.42
CA ASN A 21 -9.58 2.58 12.03
C ASN A 21 -9.19 1.33 11.23
N TRP A 22 -8.46 1.48 10.12
CA TRP A 22 -8.12 0.36 9.23
C TRP A 22 -6.70 0.51 8.67
N ARG A 23 -5.77 -0.30 9.21
CA ARG A 23 -4.35 -0.29 8.87
C ARG A 23 -3.82 -1.70 8.58
N PRO A 24 -4.19 -2.30 7.44
CA PRO A 24 -3.68 -3.61 7.07
C PRO A 24 -2.17 -3.52 6.77
N ASP A 25 -1.44 -4.56 7.15
CA ASP A 25 0.00 -4.72 6.94
C ASP A 25 0.37 -6.00 6.16
N SER A 26 -0.61 -6.84 5.83
CA SER A 26 -0.41 -8.15 5.17
C SER A 26 0.23 -8.07 3.78
N TYR A 27 0.06 -6.95 3.06
CA TYR A 27 0.74 -6.75 1.77
C TYR A 27 2.25 -6.63 1.92
N TYR A 28 2.76 -6.23 3.09
CA TYR A 28 4.19 -6.17 3.37
C TYR A 28 4.81 -7.57 3.38
N ASP A 29 4.11 -8.58 3.91
CA ASP A 29 4.61 -9.95 3.99
C ASP A 29 4.85 -10.55 2.60
N LYS A 30 3.97 -10.22 1.64
CA LYS A 30 4.15 -10.60 0.24
C LYS A 30 5.38 -9.95 -0.40
N ILE A 31 5.62 -8.66 -0.10
CA ILE A 31 6.81 -7.94 -0.56
C ILE A 31 8.07 -8.56 0.04
N ALA A 32 8.05 -8.87 1.33
CA ALA A 32 9.16 -9.50 2.04
C ALA A 32 9.47 -10.89 1.48
N GLU A 33 8.45 -11.69 1.19
CA GLU A 33 8.61 -13.03 0.60
C GLU A 33 9.18 -12.97 -0.81
N ASN A 34 8.67 -12.09 -1.67
CA ASN A 34 9.25 -11.87 -3.00
C ASN A 34 10.72 -11.46 -2.90
N ARG A 35 11.05 -10.55 -1.98
CA ARG A 35 12.43 -10.13 -1.72
C ARG A 35 13.32 -11.29 -1.27
N ARG A 36 12.83 -12.15 -0.36
CA ARG A 36 13.52 -13.36 0.11
C ARG A 36 13.83 -14.33 -1.02
N ARG A 37 12.92 -14.42 -2.01
CA ARG A 37 13.08 -15.25 -3.21
C ARG A 37 13.92 -14.59 -4.32
N GLY A 38 14.43 -13.37 -4.09
CA GLY A 38 15.21 -12.61 -5.08
C GLY A 38 14.38 -12.07 -6.24
N LEU A 39 13.06 -11.95 -6.06
CA LEU A 39 12.10 -11.47 -7.04
C LEU A 39 11.77 -9.99 -6.83
N HIS A 40 11.58 -9.27 -7.93
CA HIS A 40 11.01 -7.92 -7.94
C HIS A 40 9.52 -7.98 -7.63
N THR A 41 9.02 -6.95 -6.97
CA THR A 41 7.59 -6.81 -6.67
C THR A 41 7.04 -5.60 -7.40
N LEU A 42 5.95 -5.80 -8.14
CA LEU A 42 5.17 -4.69 -8.69
C LEU A 42 4.14 -4.27 -7.63
N CYS A 43 4.25 -3.03 -7.14
CA CYS A 43 3.33 -2.46 -6.17
C CYS A 43 2.32 -1.56 -6.88
N LEU A 44 1.04 -1.96 -6.84
CA LEU A 44 -0.07 -1.15 -7.30
C LEU A 44 -0.55 -0.27 -6.13
N LEU A 45 -0.62 1.04 -6.36
CA LEU A 45 -1.04 1.99 -5.33
C LEU A 45 -2.55 2.27 -5.42
N ASP A 46 -3.17 2.41 -4.27
CA ASP A 46 -4.61 2.64 -4.16
C ASP A 46 -5.03 4.02 -4.70
N ILE A 47 -6.26 4.08 -5.20
CA ILE A 47 -6.89 5.28 -5.73
C ILE A 47 -8.24 5.42 -5.04
N LYS A 48 -8.35 6.41 -4.13
CA LYS A 48 -9.64 6.77 -3.54
C LYS A 48 -10.45 7.59 -4.53
N THR A 49 -11.47 6.96 -5.09
CA THR A 49 -12.45 7.61 -5.95
C THR A 49 -13.51 8.37 -5.15
N LYS A 50 -14.24 9.24 -5.83
CA LYS A 50 -15.07 10.32 -5.30
C LYS A 50 -16.12 9.84 -4.27
N GLU A 51 -15.78 9.86 -3.00
CA GLU A 51 -16.77 9.71 -1.93
C GLU A 51 -17.54 11.03 -1.78
N GLN A 52 -18.88 10.97 -1.79
CA GLN A 52 -19.73 12.10 -1.45
C GLN A 52 -19.57 12.37 0.05
N SER A 53 -19.28 13.62 0.43
CA SER A 53 -19.19 13.95 1.86
C SER A 53 -20.55 13.72 2.53
N VAL A 54 -20.58 12.96 3.64
CA VAL A 54 -21.83 12.61 4.36
C VAL A 54 -22.65 13.86 4.71
N ASN A 55 -21.96 14.94 5.07
CA ASN A 55 -22.58 16.24 5.35
C ASN A 55 -23.25 16.90 4.13
N ASP A 56 -22.72 16.69 2.92
CA ASP A 56 -23.29 17.22 1.68
C ASP A 56 -24.43 16.35 1.15
N MET A 57 -24.37 15.02 1.37
CA MET A 57 -25.50 14.11 1.17
C MET A 57 -26.71 14.53 2.03
N MET A 58 -26.48 14.83 3.31
CA MET A 58 -27.55 15.30 4.21
C MET A 58 -28.13 16.67 3.81
N LYS A 59 -27.39 17.47 3.03
CA LYS A 59 -27.81 18.80 2.55
C LYS A 59 -28.32 18.79 1.10
N GLY A 60 -28.38 17.63 0.45
CA GLY A 60 -28.82 17.51 -0.95
C GLY A 60 -27.88 18.17 -1.97
N ARG A 61 -26.61 18.38 -1.62
CA ARG A 61 -25.61 19.00 -2.51
C ARG A 61 -24.74 17.92 -3.13
N GLU A 62 -24.68 17.87 -4.45
CA GLU A 62 -23.80 16.96 -5.20
C GLU A 62 -22.37 17.52 -5.29
N VAL A 63 -21.72 17.69 -4.13
CA VAL A 63 -20.31 18.09 -4.07
C VAL A 63 -19.46 16.85 -3.89
N TYR A 64 -18.66 16.53 -4.90
CA TYR A 64 -17.73 15.41 -4.88
C TYR A 64 -16.33 15.91 -4.52
N LEU A 65 -15.66 15.19 -3.62
CA LEU A 65 -14.24 15.41 -3.37
C LEU A 65 -13.42 15.04 -4.62
N PRO A 66 -12.29 15.72 -4.88
CA PRO A 66 -11.40 15.32 -5.95
C PRO A 66 -10.84 13.92 -5.67
N PRO A 67 -10.59 13.10 -6.71
CA PRO A 67 -9.99 11.77 -6.53
C PRO A 67 -8.62 11.92 -5.87
N LYS A 68 -8.37 11.13 -4.82
CA LYS A 68 -7.10 11.11 -4.11
C LYS A 68 -6.32 9.89 -4.54
N TYR A 69 -5.23 10.12 -5.29
CA TYR A 69 -4.27 9.09 -5.65
C TYR A 69 -3.24 8.96 -4.54
N MET A 70 -2.95 7.74 -4.11
CA MET A 70 -1.83 7.52 -3.21
C MET A 70 -0.53 7.86 -3.93
N THR A 71 0.29 8.69 -3.30
CA THR A 71 1.63 9.02 -3.79
C THR A 71 2.63 7.92 -3.40
N CYS A 72 3.71 7.77 -4.17
CA CYS A 72 4.80 6.86 -3.81
C CYS A 72 5.41 7.19 -2.45
N ALA A 73 5.41 8.47 -2.05
CA ALA A 73 5.93 8.92 -0.76
C ALA A 73 5.06 8.42 0.41
N GLU A 74 3.73 8.52 0.28
CA GLU A 74 2.79 7.96 1.26
C GLU A 74 2.92 6.44 1.38
N ALA A 75 2.99 5.75 0.24
CA ALA A 75 3.19 4.29 0.21
C ALA A 75 4.51 3.87 0.88
N ALA A 76 5.61 4.57 0.57
CA ALA A 76 6.91 4.30 1.17
C ALA A 76 6.91 4.53 2.69
N LYS A 77 6.20 5.56 3.16
CA LYS A 77 6.04 5.85 4.58
C LYS A 77 5.29 4.71 5.30
N GLN A 78 4.18 4.25 4.74
CA GLN A 78 3.43 3.11 5.31
C GLN A 78 4.29 1.85 5.39
N LEU A 79 5.04 1.53 4.33
CA LEU A 79 5.93 0.38 4.31
C LEU A 79 7.04 0.48 5.36
N LEU A 80 7.57 1.68 5.59
CA LEU A 80 8.57 1.91 6.63
C LEU A 80 7.97 1.71 8.02
N GLU A 81 6.79 2.29 8.29
CA GLU A 81 6.09 2.12 9.58
C GLU A 81 5.78 0.63 9.87
N ILE A 82 5.36 -0.14 8.85
CA ILE A 82 5.16 -1.59 9.00
C ILE A 82 6.47 -2.32 9.30
N ALA A 83 7.55 -1.95 8.62
CA ALA A 83 8.86 -2.56 8.82
C ALA A 83 9.38 -2.32 10.25
N GLU A 84 9.25 -1.10 10.76
CA GLU A 84 9.62 -0.72 12.13
C GLU A 84 8.77 -1.49 13.16
N LYS A 85 7.45 -1.58 12.94
CA LYS A 85 6.54 -2.37 13.79
C LYS A 85 6.97 -3.83 13.84
N LYS A 86 7.16 -4.49 12.69
CA LYS A 86 7.56 -5.91 12.63
C LYS A 86 8.95 -6.17 13.25
N GLN A 87 9.88 -5.22 13.10
CA GLN A 87 11.18 -5.28 13.77
C GLN A 87 11.04 -5.21 15.29
N SER A 88 10.16 -4.35 15.82
CA SER A 88 9.90 -4.26 17.26
C SER A 88 9.25 -5.53 17.83
N GLU A 89 8.47 -6.24 17.02
CA GLU A 89 7.82 -7.51 17.37
C GLU A 89 8.80 -8.71 17.27
N GLY A 90 10.07 -8.48 16.89
CA GLY A 90 11.08 -9.53 16.75
C GLY A 90 10.90 -10.41 15.50
N ILE A 91 10.03 -10.01 14.57
CA ILE A 91 9.80 -10.71 13.31
C ILE A 91 10.81 -10.14 12.31
N GLU A 92 11.96 -10.81 12.15
CA GLU A 92 12.93 -10.42 11.12
C GLU A 92 12.36 -10.77 9.72
N PRO A 93 12.09 -9.78 8.85
CA PRO A 93 11.68 -10.09 7.49
C PRO A 93 12.87 -10.67 6.71
N GLY A 94 12.89 -12.00 6.55
CA GLY A 94 13.80 -12.68 5.62
C GLY A 94 14.85 -13.64 6.20
N LYS A 95 14.70 -14.14 7.44
CA LYS A 95 15.50 -15.30 7.88
C LYS A 95 14.64 -16.56 7.99
N SER A 96 14.97 -17.56 7.18
CA SER A 96 14.80 -18.97 7.49
C SER A 96 16.04 -19.71 7.05
#